data_AF-A0A7H0GVP5-F1
#
_entry.id   AF-A0A7H0GVP5-F1
#
_cell.length_a   1.000
_cell.length_b   1.000
_cell.length_c   1.000
_cell.angle_alpha   90.00
_cell.angle_beta   90.00
_cell.angle_gamma   90.00
#
_symmetry.space_group_name_H-M   'P 1'
#
loop_
_entity.id
_entity.type
_entity.pdbx_description
1 polymer ?
#
loop_
_entity_poly.entity_id
_entity_poly.type
_entity_poly.pdbx_seq_one_letter_code
_entity_poly.pdbx_strand_id
1 'polypeptide(L)'
;MYSNQDQERLVQLQGELAVQQAELQLVNSGQKSADVEGVAQQLALGQQELATQRQLTARAHALHQDSLLSRQEYELAVNMLRVRELNVSMIEAGLKSAKTGGKPEQIHVIRTRITSLQQQIQHIQQSLKELTVVSPVSGTVLLRKASINPTEEVLVSVADNSAFVVLLPVNYIERNYVNVGQPLEVAVTGTTHTALGHIIGIDNTVQIVDGRQAFFVTAVIDNQQTPLVPGMVVRTTISCAPLSIAGHVARTMESLVRY
;
A
#
# COMPACT_ATOMS: atom_id res chain seq x y z
N MET A 1 6.04 -15.34 24.52
CA MET A 1 4.66 -15.46 25.03
C MET A 1 3.70 -14.55 24.27
N TYR A 2 4.00 -13.25 24.07
CA TYR A 2 3.13 -12.32 23.33
C TYR A 2 2.74 -12.76 21.91
N SER A 3 3.68 -13.30 21.12
CA SER A 3 3.40 -13.78 19.75
C SER A 3 2.34 -14.89 19.66
N ASN A 4 2.19 -15.72 20.70
CA ASN A 4 1.19 -16.81 20.67
C ASN A 4 -0.20 -16.27 21.01
N GLN A 5 -0.29 -15.34 21.96
CA GLN A 5 -1.55 -14.67 22.32
C GLN A 5 -2.11 -13.84 21.16
N ASP A 6 -1.25 -13.15 20.41
CA ASP A 6 -1.66 -12.36 19.24
C ASP A 6 -2.14 -13.26 18.09
N GLN A 7 -1.54 -14.44 17.92
CA GLN A 7 -1.98 -15.44 16.95
C GLN A 7 -3.34 -16.05 17.33
N GLU A 8 -3.53 -16.43 18.58
CA GLU A 8 -4.82 -16.92 19.10
C GLU A 8 -5.92 -15.88 18.91
N ARG A 9 -5.63 -14.62 19.26
CA ARG A 9 -6.56 -13.50 19.09
C ARG A 9 -6.90 -13.23 17.62
N LEU A 10 -5.94 -13.37 16.72
CA LEU A 10 -6.16 -13.22 15.27
C LEU A 10 -7.13 -14.29 14.75
N VAL A 11 -6.96 -15.56 15.17
CA VAL A 11 -7.87 -16.65 14.81
C VAL A 11 -9.28 -16.38 15.33
N GLN A 12 -9.40 -15.90 16.57
CA GLN A 12 -10.70 -15.55 17.15
C GLN A 12 -11.41 -14.45 16.33
N LEU A 13 -10.72 -13.34 16.04
CA LEU A 13 -11.28 -12.23 15.27
C LEU A 13 -11.67 -12.64 13.84
N GLN A 14 -10.90 -13.53 13.20
CA GLN A 14 -11.24 -14.09 11.90
C GLN A 14 -12.51 -14.94 11.96
N GLY A 15 -12.69 -15.73 13.02
CA GLY A 15 -13.92 -16.46 13.29
C GLY A 15 -15.12 -15.53 13.45
N GLU A 16 -14.99 -14.49 14.26
CA GLU A 16 -16.03 -13.48 14.47
C GLU A 16 -16.39 -12.75 13.16
N LEU A 17 -15.39 -12.42 12.34
CA LEU A 17 -15.59 -11.82 11.01
C LEU A 17 -16.40 -12.74 10.10
N ALA A 18 -16.06 -14.03 10.06
CA ALA A 18 -16.78 -15.01 9.23
C ALA A 18 -18.25 -15.15 9.66
N VAL A 19 -18.53 -15.14 10.96
CA VAL A 19 -19.90 -15.15 11.50
C VAL A 19 -20.68 -13.92 11.05
N GLN A 20 -20.10 -12.72 11.16
CA GLN A 20 -20.75 -11.48 10.75
C GLN A 20 -20.99 -11.40 9.23
N GLN A 21 -20.08 -11.95 8.43
CA GLN A 21 -20.26 -12.07 6.98
C GLN A 21 -21.40 -13.04 6.61
N ALA A 22 -21.51 -14.17 7.30
CA ALA A 22 -22.61 -15.11 7.11
C ALA A 22 -23.95 -14.49 7.53
N GLU A 23 -24.00 -13.74 8.63
CA GLU A 23 -25.18 -13.00 9.07
C GLU A 23 -25.62 -11.97 8.02
N LEU A 24 -24.68 -11.20 7.45
CA LEU A 24 -24.97 -10.27 6.36
C LEU A 24 -25.55 -10.97 5.11
N GLN A 25 -25.03 -12.15 4.77
CA GLN A 25 -25.55 -12.95 3.65
C GLN A 25 -26.96 -13.44 3.93
N LEU A 26 -27.24 -13.92 5.14
CA LEU A 26 -28.57 -14.38 5.55
C LEU A 26 -29.61 -13.25 5.47
N VAL A 27 -29.29 -12.08 6.02
CA VAL A 27 -30.16 -10.88 5.98
C VAL A 27 -30.42 -10.44 4.54
N ASN A 28 -29.45 -10.64 3.63
CA ASN A 28 -29.62 -10.31 2.22
C ASN A 28 -30.42 -11.36 1.43
N SER A 29 -30.33 -12.65 1.78
CA SER A 29 -30.87 -13.76 0.97
C SER A 29 -32.21 -14.30 1.46
N GLY A 30 -32.37 -14.56 2.76
CA GLY A 30 -33.47 -15.37 3.30
C GLY A 30 -34.81 -14.65 3.38
N GLN A 31 -34.79 -13.35 3.69
CA GLN A 31 -36.02 -12.56 3.85
C GLN A 31 -36.53 -11.98 2.52
N LYS A 32 -35.70 -12.01 1.47
CA LYS A 32 -35.94 -11.22 0.26
C LYS A 32 -36.70 -11.97 -0.83
N SER A 33 -36.59 -13.29 -0.92
CA SER A 33 -37.26 -14.08 -1.97
C SER A 33 -38.68 -14.47 -1.57
N ALA A 34 -38.86 -15.08 -0.39
CA ALA A 34 -40.16 -15.56 0.07
C ALA A 34 -41.18 -14.44 0.29
N ASP A 35 -40.77 -13.34 0.93
CA ASP A 35 -41.66 -12.20 1.18
C ASP A 35 -42.04 -11.46 -0.13
N VAL A 36 -41.10 -11.33 -1.07
CA VAL A 36 -41.36 -10.69 -2.37
C VAL A 36 -42.28 -11.55 -3.23
N GLU A 37 -42.08 -12.86 -3.25
CA GLU A 37 -42.92 -13.77 -4.02
C GLU A 37 -44.35 -13.84 -3.47
N GLY A 38 -44.52 -13.92 -2.14
CA GLY A 38 -45.83 -13.88 -1.50
C GLY A 38 -46.60 -12.58 -1.78
N VAL A 39 -45.93 -11.43 -1.62
CA VAL A 39 -46.55 -10.12 -1.91
C VAL A 39 -46.81 -9.93 -3.41
N ALA A 40 -45.96 -10.49 -4.29
CA ALA A 40 -46.19 -10.46 -5.74
C ALA A 40 -47.42 -11.28 -6.15
N GLN A 41 -47.65 -12.44 -5.53
CA GLN A 41 -48.86 -13.24 -5.75
C GLN A 41 -50.12 -12.50 -5.27
N GLN A 42 -50.05 -11.83 -4.12
CA GLN A 42 -51.15 -10.98 -3.64
C GLN A 42 -51.44 -9.82 -4.58
N LEU A 43 -50.41 -9.20 -5.16
CA LEU A 43 -50.58 -8.14 -6.16
C LEU A 43 -51.28 -8.67 -7.41
N ALA A 44 -50.88 -9.85 -7.90
CA ALA A 44 -51.50 -10.48 -9.07
C ALA A 44 -52.99 -10.75 -8.83
N LEU A 45 -53.34 -11.29 -7.65
CA LEU A 45 -54.74 -11.50 -7.25
C LEU A 45 -55.51 -10.16 -7.18
N GLY A 46 -54.95 -9.15 -6.51
CA GLY A 46 -55.56 -7.83 -6.38
C GLY A 46 -55.80 -7.13 -7.73
N GLN A 47 -54.87 -7.26 -8.67
CA GLN A 47 -55.01 -6.74 -10.03
C GLN A 47 -56.14 -7.45 -10.80
N GLN A 48 -56.28 -8.77 -10.63
CA GLN A 48 -57.36 -9.53 -11.25
C GLN A 48 -58.75 -9.13 -10.68
N GLU A 49 -58.85 -8.95 -9.37
CA GLU A 49 -60.05 -8.44 -8.70
C GLU A 49 -60.41 -7.02 -9.19
N LEU A 50 -59.43 -6.13 -9.29
CA LEU A 50 -59.62 -4.77 -9.80
C LEU A 50 -60.09 -4.77 -11.26
N ALA A 51 -59.50 -5.60 -12.12
CA ALA A 51 -59.90 -5.73 -13.51
C ALA A 51 -61.36 -6.19 -13.64
N THR A 52 -61.75 -7.17 -12.81
CA THR A 52 -63.13 -7.67 -12.75
C THR A 52 -64.09 -6.57 -12.28
N GLN A 53 -63.74 -5.85 -11.22
CA GLN A 53 -64.54 -4.76 -10.68
C GLN A 53 -64.71 -3.63 -11.70
N ARG A 54 -63.67 -3.28 -12.47
CA ARG A 54 -63.76 -2.28 -13.54
C ARG A 54 -64.80 -2.65 -14.60
N GLN A 55 -64.83 -3.92 -15.01
CA GLN A 55 -65.82 -4.39 -15.97
C GLN A 55 -67.25 -4.35 -15.40
N LEU A 56 -67.43 -4.72 -14.13
CA LEU A 56 -68.72 -4.65 -13.45
C LEU A 56 -69.21 -3.21 -13.33
N THR A 57 -68.35 -2.28 -12.91
CA THR A 57 -68.72 -0.86 -12.80
C THR A 57 -69.01 -0.23 -14.17
N ALA A 58 -68.30 -0.62 -15.23
CA ALA A 58 -68.59 -0.18 -16.60
C ALA A 58 -69.96 -0.67 -17.09
N ARG A 59 -70.32 -1.93 -16.79
CA ARG A 59 -71.67 -2.46 -17.08
C ARG A 59 -72.75 -1.74 -16.26
N ALA A 60 -72.50 -1.51 -14.97
CA ALA A 60 -73.41 -0.79 -14.09
C ALA A 60 -73.65 0.65 -14.57
N HIS A 61 -72.62 1.31 -15.10
CA HIS A 61 -72.74 2.64 -15.70
C HIS A 61 -73.68 2.64 -16.92
N ALA A 62 -73.53 1.68 -17.85
CA ALA A 62 -74.40 1.56 -19.01
C ALA A 62 -75.86 1.30 -18.62
N LEU A 63 -76.11 0.35 -17.70
CA LEU A 63 -77.46 0.04 -17.21
C LEU A 63 -78.09 1.21 -16.45
N HIS A 64 -77.31 1.98 -15.71
CA HIS A 64 -77.80 3.19 -15.04
C HIS A 64 -78.18 4.29 -16.05
N GLN A 65 -77.41 4.46 -17.14
CA GLN A 65 -77.75 5.40 -18.23
C GLN A 65 -79.08 5.03 -18.91
N ASP A 66 -79.32 3.74 -19.10
CA ASP A 66 -80.58 3.22 -19.64
C ASP A 66 -81.73 3.20 -18.61
N SER A 67 -81.51 3.75 -17.40
CA SER A 67 -82.47 3.77 -16.29
C SER A 67 -82.91 2.38 -15.79
N LEU A 68 -82.10 1.34 -16.02
CA LEU A 68 -82.34 -0.05 -15.63
C LEU A 68 -81.70 -0.45 -14.28
N LEU A 69 -80.88 0.43 -13.70
CA LEU A 69 -80.20 0.22 -12.42
C LEU A 69 -80.46 1.43 -11.51
N SER A 70 -80.65 1.22 -10.22
CA SER A 70 -80.85 2.33 -9.28
C SER A 70 -79.56 3.12 -9.07
N ARG A 71 -79.71 4.40 -8.69
CA ARG A 71 -78.58 5.28 -8.34
C ARG A 71 -77.73 4.71 -7.18
N GLN A 72 -78.38 4.12 -6.18
CA GLN A 72 -77.70 3.53 -5.02
C GLN A 72 -76.79 2.36 -5.42
N GLU A 73 -77.26 1.48 -6.31
CA GLU A 73 -76.49 0.34 -6.81
C GLU A 73 -75.29 0.80 -7.65
N TYR A 74 -75.48 1.84 -8.47
CA TYR A 74 -74.38 2.45 -9.23
C TYR A 74 -73.32 3.06 -8.31
N GLU A 75 -73.72 3.85 -7.32
CA GLU A 75 -72.82 4.47 -6.34
C GLU A 75 -72.05 3.41 -5.53
N LEU A 76 -72.69 2.30 -5.15
CA LEU A 76 -72.03 1.15 -4.53
C LEU A 76 -70.95 0.55 -5.44
N ALA A 77 -71.24 0.36 -6.73
CA ALA A 77 -70.28 -0.19 -7.69
C ALA A 77 -69.07 0.72 -7.92
N VAL A 78 -69.27 2.04 -7.92
CA VAL A 78 -68.19 3.05 -8.00
C VAL A 78 -67.34 3.05 -6.73
N ASN A 79 -67.97 3.00 -5.56
CA ASN A 79 -67.27 2.95 -4.28
C ASN A 79 -66.44 1.66 -4.16
N MET A 80 -66.99 0.51 -4.55
CA MET A 80 -66.24 -0.75 -4.57
C MET A 80 -65.03 -0.69 -5.51
N LEU A 81 -65.17 -0.08 -6.70
CA LEU A 81 -64.06 0.12 -7.60
C LEU A 81 -62.94 0.92 -6.93
N ARG A 82 -63.28 2.04 -6.27
CA ARG A 82 -62.32 2.89 -5.57
C ARG A 82 -61.61 2.14 -4.43
N VAL A 83 -62.32 1.30 -3.68
CA VAL A 83 -61.71 0.46 -2.64
C VAL A 83 -60.72 -0.54 -3.24
N ARG A 84 -61.04 -1.17 -4.37
CA ARG A 84 -60.11 -2.11 -5.05
C ARG A 84 -58.87 -1.40 -5.57
N GLU A 85 -59.01 -0.18 -6.12
CA GLU A 85 -57.87 0.63 -6.56
C GLU A 85 -56.94 0.99 -5.40
N LEU A 86 -57.50 1.40 -4.26
CA LEU A 86 -56.72 1.68 -3.05
C LEU A 86 -56.01 0.43 -2.53
N ASN A 87 -56.69 -0.73 -2.53
CA ASN A 87 -56.07 -1.99 -2.12
C ASN A 87 -54.89 -2.38 -3.00
N VAL A 88 -55.01 -2.30 -4.33
CA VAL A 88 -53.89 -2.57 -5.24
C VAL A 88 -52.73 -1.60 -4.98
N SER A 89 -53.00 -0.32 -4.81
CA SER A 89 -51.97 0.68 -4.50
C SER A 89 -51.24 0.39 -3.17
N MET A 90 -51.96 -0.05 -2.13
CA MET A 90 -51.36 -0.47 -0.87
C MET A 90 -50.46 -1.71 -1.03
N ILE A 91 -50.91 -2.70 -1.80
CA ILE A 91 -50.12 -3.92 -2.06
C ILE A 91 -48.87 -3.59 -2.88
N GLU A 92 -48.94 -2.70 -3.87
CA GLU A 92 -47.78 -2.21 -4.64
C GLU A 92 -46.75 -1.51 -3.75
N ALA A 93 -47.21 -0.66 -2.82
CA ALA A 93 -46.35 -0.03 -1.84
C ALA A 93 -45.68 -1.08 -0.92
N GLY A 94 -46.42 -2.09 -0.49
CA GLY A 94 -45.90 -3.24 0.26
C GLY A 94 -44.84 -4.02 -0.53
N LEU A 95 -45.06 -4.28 -1.82
CA LEU A 95 -44.11 -4.96 -2.70
C LEU A 95 -42.82 -4.16 -2.85
N LYS A 96 -42.93 -2.83 -2.98
CA LYS A 96 -41.77 -1.94 -3.04
C LYS A 96 -40.95 -2.02 -1.75
N SER A 97 -41.62 -2.02 -0.60
CA SER A 97 -40.99 -2.18 0.72
C SER A 97 -40.31 -3.55 0.88
N ALA A 98 -40.95 -4.63 0.44
CA ALA A 98 -40.38 -5.98 0.48
C ALA A 98 -39.16 -6.10 -0.45
N LYS A 99 -39.21 -5.48 -1.65
CA LYS A 99 -38.09 -5.45 -2.61
C LYS A 99 -36.88 -4.66 -2.12
N THR A 100 -37.09 -3.59 -1.35
CA THR A 100 -35.98 -2.79 -0.79
C THR A 100 -35.15 -3.54 0.26
N GLY A 101 -35.63 -4.69 0.75
CA GLY A 101 -34.87 -5.62 1.61
C GLY A 101 -34.86 -5.24 3.09
N GLY A 102 -34.03 -5.93 3.89
CA GLY A 102 -33.91 -5.73 5.34
C GLY A 102 -33.65 -4.28 5.72
N LYS A 103 -34.06 -3.90 6.94
CA LYS A 103 -33.95 -2.53 7.46
C LYS A 103 -32.53 -1.99 7.19
N PRO A 104 -32.36 -0.91 6.41
CA PRO A 104 -31.05 -0.41 6.00
C PRO A 104 -30.13 -0.14 7.20
N GLU A 105 -30.72 0.18 8.35
CA GLU A 105 -30.05 0.36 9.63
C GLU A 105 -29.39 -0.92 10.12
N GLN A 106 -30.06 -2.08 10.02
CA GLN A 106 -29.52 -3.37 10.46
C GLN A 106 -28.34 -3.80 9.57
N ILE A 107 -28.46 -3.63 8.26
CA ILE A 107 -27.36 -3.89 7.31
C ILE A 107 -26.17 -2.97 7.60
N HIS A 108 -26.44 -1.70 7.90
CA HIS A 108 -25.40 -0.73 8.24
C HIS A 108 -24.64 -1.10 9.53
N VAL A 109 -25.35 -1.56 10.56
CA VAL A 109 -24.75 -2.04 11.82
C VAL A 109 -23.84 -3.23 11.57
N ILE A 110 -24.30 -4.25 10.82
CA ILE A 110 -23.50 -5.43 10.51
C ILE A 110 -22.26 -5.04 9.70
N ARG A 111 -22.39 -4.17 8.69
CA ARG A 111 -21.25 -3.67 7.90
C ARG A 111 -20.23 -2.93 8.77
N THR A 112 -20.69 -2.09 9.68
CA THR A 112 -19.81 -1.34 10.59
C THR A 112 -19.03 -2.28 11.50
N ARG A 113 -19.69 -3.35 12.00
CA ARG A 113 -19.03 -4.39 12.80
C ARG A 113 -17.99 -5.16 11.99
N ILE A 114 -18.30 -5.52 10.75
CA ILE A 114 -17.33 -6.14 9.82
C ILE A 114 -16.11 -5.24 9.62
N THR A 115 -16.31 -3.95 9.34
CA THR A 115 -15.20 -3.01 9.14
C THR A 115 -14.34 -2.87 10.39
N SER A 116 -14.95 -2.79 11.58
CA SER A 116 -14.22 -2.75 12.85
C SER A 116 -13.37 -4.01 13.07
N LEU A 117 -13.93 -5.20 12.82
CA LEU A 117 -13.19 -6.46 12.94
C LEU A 117 -12.02 -6.53 11.96
N GLN A 118 -12.21 -6.08 10.71
CA GLN A 118 -11.14 -6.02 9.71
C GLN A 118 -9.99 -5.11 10.15
N GLN A 119 -10.31 -3.93 10.71
CA GLN A 119 -9.30 -3.01 11.23
C GLN A 119 -8.51 -3.62 12.40
N GLN A 120 -9.18 -4.32 13.32
CA GLN A 120 -8.53 -5.01 14.43
C GLN A 120 -7.60 -6.14 13.94
N ILE A 121 -8.03 -6.92 12.96
CA ILE A 121 -7.20 -7.96 12.33
C ILE A 121 -5.97 -7.33 11.68
N GLN A 122 -6.15 -6.26 10.91
CA GLN A 122 -5.04 -5.58 10.25
C GLN A 122 -4.01 -5.03 11.25
N HIS A 123 -4.48 -4.44 12.35
CA HIS A 123 -3.61 -3.96 13.41
C HIS A 123 -2.75 -5.09 13.99
N ILE A 124 -3.35 -6.22 14.38
CA ILE A 124 -2.61 -7.36 14.94
C ILE A 124 -1.63 -7.94 13.91
N GLN A 125 -2.04 -8.04 12.64
CA GLN A 125 -1.14 -8.50 11.57
C GLN A 125 0.08 -7.58 11.40
N GLN A 126 -0.12 -6.27 11.54
CA GLN A 126 0.98 -5.31 11.46
C GLN A 126 1.92 -5.43 12.66
N SER A 127 1.38 -5.54 13.88
CA SER A 127 2.18 -5.79 15.08
C SER A 127 2.98 -7.10 14.97
N LEU A 128 2.40 -8.17 14.42
CA LEU A 128 3.11 -9.43 14.17
C LEU A 128 4.23 -9.29 13.13
N LYS A 129 4.05 -8.45 12.11
CA LYS A 129 5.11 -8.15 11.13
C LYS A 129 6.27 -7.37 11.76
N GLU A 130 5.96 -6.43 12.65
CA GLU A 130 6.97 -5.63 13.36
C GLU A 130 7.86 -6.47 14.29
N LEU A 131 7.40 -7.65 14.73
CA LEU A 131 8.25 -8.62 15.45
C LEU A 131 9.35 -9.22 14.58
N THR A 132 9.29 -9.08 13.26
CA THR A 132 10.31 -9.56 12.32
C THR A 132 11.06 -8.37 11.72
N VAL A 133 12.30 -8.16 12.17
CA VAL A 133 13.17 -7.12 11.60
C VAL A 133 13.75 -7.62 10.28
N VAL A 134 13.45 -6.90 9.20
CA VAL A 134 14.03 -7.14 7.87
C VAL A 134 14.90 -5.94 7.47
N SER A 135 16.04 -6.20 6.85
CA SER A 135 16.89 -5.13 6.31
C SER A 135 16.26 -4.54 5.06
N PRO A 136 16.17 -3.20 4.92
CA PRO A 136 15.67 -2.57 3.70
C PRO A 136 16.65 -2.70 2.52
N VAL A 137 17.91 -3.00 2.80
CA VAL A 137 18.99 -3.15 1.81
C VAL A 137 19.57 -4.56 1.87
N SER A 138 19.95 -5.08 0.70
CA SER A 138 20.74 -6.31 0.59
C SER A 138 22.21 -5.98 0.83
N GLY A 139 22.92 -6.80 1.60
CA GLY A 139 24.26 -6.42 2.03
C GLY A 139 24.87 -7.36 3.06
N THR A 140 26.03 -6.96 3.59
CA THR A 140 26.72 -7.70 4.64
C THR A 140 26.38 -7.13 6.01
N VAL A 141 26.10 -8.00 6.98
CA VAL A 141 25.87 -7.61 8.37
C VAL A 141 27.19 -7.14 9.01
N LEU A 142 27.23 -5.87 9.41
CA LEU A 142 28.33 -5.29 10.16
C LEU A 142 28.12 -5.54 11.66
N LEU A 143 28.94 -6.41 12.24
CA LEU A 143 28.98 -6.67 13.67
C LEU A 143 29.74 -5.54 14.39
N ARG A 144 29.17 -4.35 14.48
CA ARG A 144 29.74 -3.28 15.32
C ARG A 144 29.33 -3.56 16.77
N LYS A 145 30.29 -3.60 17.70
CA LYS A 145 29.97 -3.61 19.13
C LYS A 145 29.18 -2.34 19.43
N ALA A 146 28.00 -2.48 20.03
CA ALA A 146 27.10 -1.37 20.35
C ALA A 146 27.89 -0.21 20.97
N SER A 147 27.73 0.98 20.40
CA SER A 147 28.35 2.20 20.93
C SER A 147 27.73 2.54 22.28
N ILE A 148 28.52 3.14 23.17
CA ILE A 148 28.21 3.39 24.59
C ILE A 148 27.14 4.49 24.79
N ASN A 149 26.56 5.04 23.71
CA ASN A 149 25.54 6.10 23.77
C ASN A 149 24.14 5.55 23.43
N PRO A 150 23.22 5.46 24.41
CA PRO A 150 21.96 4.71 24.31
C PRO A 150 20.79 5.46 23.63
N THR A 151 21.04 6.54 22.90
CA THR A 151 19.94 7.34 22.35
C THR A 151 19.38 6.79 21.03
N GLU A 152 20.16 5.99 20.30
CA GLU A 152 19.73 5.25 19.12
C GLU A 152 20.35 3.85 19.17
N GLU A 153 19.64 2.89 19.73
CA GLU A 153 20.11 1.51 19.86
C GLU A 153 20.03 0.82 18.50
N VAL A 154 21.06 1.05 17.67
CA VAL A 154 21.23 0.34 16.41
C VAL A 154 21.45 -1.15 16.71
N LEU A 155 20.41 -1.98 16.51
CA LEU A 155 20.47 -3.41 16.75
C LEU A 155 21.44 -4.12 15.81
N VAL A 156 21.37 -3.80 14.51
CA VAL A 156 22.18 -4.39 13.45
C VAL A 156 22.43 -3.34 12.38
N SER A 157 23.67 -3.22 11.92
CA SER A 157 24.02 -2.42 10.73
C SER A 157 24.21 -3.34 9.53
N VAL A 158 23.61 -2.99 8.39
CA VAL A 158 23.80 -3.70 7.12
C VAL A 158 24.45 -2.75 6.14
N ALA A 159 25.61 -3.12 5.60
CA ALA A 159 26.27 -2.38 4.55
C ALA A 159 25.88 -2.95 3.20
N ASP A 160 25.46 -2.08 2.27
CA ASP A 160 25.32 -2.47 0.88
C ASP A 160 26.73 -2.73 0.27
N ASN A 161 26.88 -3.89 -0.34
CA ASN A 161 28.12 -4.32 -1.00
C ASN A 161 28.02 -4.23 -2.54
N SER A 162 26.98 -3.59 -3.08
CA SER A 162 26.77 -3.42 -4.52
C SER A 162 27.88 -2.61 -5.20
N ALA A 163 28.43 -1.62 -4.50
CA ALA A 163 29.55 -0.82 -4.97
C ALA A 163 30.40 -0.35 -3.78
N PHE A 164 31.73 -0.34 -3.98
CA PHE A 164 32.65 0.23 -3.02
C PHE A 164 33.06 1.63 -3.45
N VAL A 165 32.98 2.57 -2.51
CA VAL A 165 33.43 3.94 -2.68
C VAL A 165 34.73 4.14 -1.93
N VAL A 166 35.72 4.69 -2.62
CA VAL A 166 37.01 5.06 -2.02
C VAL A 166 37.07 6.56 -1.89
N LEU A 167 37.42 7.03 -0.69
CA LEU A 167 37.73 8.43 -0.42
C LEU A 167 39.24 8.60 -0.37
N LEU A 168 39.79 9.34 -1.33
CA LEU A 168 41.23 9.54 -1.47
C LEU A 168 41.59 10.97 -1.06
N PRO A 169 42.38 11.19 0.00
CA PRO A 169 42.99 12.48 0.25
C PRO A 169 44.15 12.69 -0.73
N VAL A 170 44.04 13.69 -1.61
CA VAL A 170 45.09 14.04 -2.58
C VAL A 170 45.67 15.41 -2.23
N ASN A 171 47.00 15.54 -2.28
CA ASN A 171 47.67 16.80 -1.99
C ASN A 171 47.21 17.89 -2.97
N TYR A 172 46.92 19.09 -2.47
CA TYR A 172 46.47 20.22 -3.28
C TYR A 172 47.42 20.57 -4.44
N ILE A 173 48.73 20.33 -4.29
CA ILE A 173 49.72 20.54 -5.36
C ILE A 173 49.37 19.71 -6.61
N GLU A 174 48.76 18.54 -6.44
CA GLU A 174 48.43 17.63 -7.54
C GLU A 174 47.07 17.90 -8.18
N ARG A 175 46.35 18.95 -7.74
CA ARG A 175 44.98 19.25 -8.15
C ARG A 175 44.79 19.37 -9.67
N ASN A 176 45.77 19.91 -10.38
CA ASN A 176 45.73 20.11 -11.83
C ASN A 176 45.86 18.81 -12.63
N TYR A 177 46.30 17.72 -12.00
CA TYR A 177 46.52 16.43 -12.66
C TYR A 177 45.35 15.46 -12.45
N VAL A 178 44.44 15.78 -11.52
CA VAL A 178 43.29 14.94 -11.17
C VAL A 178 42.02 15.50 -11.78
N ASN A 179 41.34 14.66 -12.57
CA ASN A 179 40.08 14.98 -13.25
C ASN A 179 39.04 13.87 -13.06
N VAL A 180 37.77 14.26 -13.07
CA VAL A 180 36.65 13.31 -13.04
C VAL A 180 36.69 12.41 -14.28
N GLY A 181 36.39 11.13 -14.10
CA GLY A 181 36.42 10.10 -15.15
C GLY A 181 37.78 9.44 -15.35
N GLN A 182 38.83 9.87 -14.64
CA GLN A 182 40.13 9.20 -14.72
C GLN A 182 40.08 7.78 -14.15
N PRO A 183 40.72 6.79 -14.81
CA PRO A 183 40.84 5.45 -14.27
C PRO A 183 41.84 5.42 -13.13
N LEU A 184 41.54 4.62 -12.13
CA LEU A 184 42.39 4.37 -10.98
C LEU A 184 42.55 2.88 -10.72
N GLU A 185 43.68 2.51 -10.15
CA GLU A 185 43.95 1.17 -9.68
C GLU A 185 44.03 1.16 -8.15
N VAL A 186 43.25 0.30 -7.52
CA VAL A 186 43.21 0.07 -6.07
C VAL A 186 43.96 -1.23 -5.77
N ALA A 187 45.09 -1.14 -5.08
CA ALA A 187 45.77 -2.29 -4.51
C ALA A 187 45.24 -2.56 -3.10
N VAL A 188 44.74 -3.78 -2.89
CA VAL A 188 44.20 -4.21 -1.59
C VAL A 188 45.36 -4.57 -0.67
N THR A 189 45.53 -3.77 0.39
CA THR A 189 46.58 -3.95 1.40
C THR A 189 46.55 -5.38 1.97
N GLY A 190 47.67 -6.10 1.87
CA GLY A 190 47.79 -7.47 2.38
C GLY A 190 47.41 -8.58 1.37
N THR A 191 47.04 -8.23 0.12
CA THR A 191 46.80 -9.21 -0.94
C THR A 191 47.52 -8.80 -2.25
N THR A 192 47.56 -9.70 -3.23
CA THR A 192 48.02 -9.41 -4.59
C THR A 192 46.90 -8.94 -5.52
N HIS A 193 45.69 -8.76 -5.00
CA HIS A 193 44.54 -8.36 -5.80
C HIS A 193 44.53 -6.84 -6.02
N THR A 194 44.36 -6.45 -7.29
CA THR A 194 44.07 -5.07 -7.67
C THR A 194 42.66 -4.97 -8.24
N ALA A 195 42.01 -3.84 -7.96
CA ALA A 195 40.69 -3.52 -8.48
C ALA A 195 40.78 -2.24 -9.30
N LEU A 196 40.06 -2.22 -10.42
CA LEU A 196 39.94 -1.03 -11.26
C LEU A 196 38.72 -0.24 -10.85
N GLY A 197 38.84 1.08 -10.94
CA GLY A 197 37.76 2.01 -10.70
C GLY A 197 37.96 3.32 -11.45
N HIS A 198 37.05 4.24 -11.22
CA HIS A 198 37.09 5.56 -11.86
C HIS A 198 36.65 6.66 -10.90
N ILE A 199 37.18 7.86 -11.11
CA ILE A 199 36.87 9.03 -10.29
C ILE A 199 35.49 9.56 -10.68
N ILE A 200 34.59 9.66 -9.70
CA ILE A 200 33.23 10.18 -9.90
C ILE A 200 33.06 11.62 -9.41
N GLY A 201 33.91 12.06 -8.48
CA GLY A 201 33.77 13.37 -7.87
C GLY A 201 35.06 13.87 -7.23
N ILE A 202 35.20 15.19 -7.20
CA ILE A 202 36.30 15.89 -6.55
C ILE A 202 35.66 16.96 -5.67
N ASP A 203 35.98 16.92 -4.38
CA ASP A 203 35.47 17.89 -3.43
C ASP A 203 36.06 19.27 -3.72
N ASN A 204 35.21 20.29 -3.61
CA ASN A 204 35.62 21.68 -3.77
C ASN A 204 36.07 22.34 -2.45
N THR A 205 36.48 21.53 -1.48
CA THR A 205 36.96 22.00 -0.17
C THR A 205 38.37 21.49 0.08
N VAL A 206 39.19 22.32 0.72
CA VAL A 206 40.54 21.97 1.15
C VAL A 206 40.50 21.67 2.64
N GLN A 207 41.04 20.51 3.01
CA GLN A 207 41.19 20.07 4.39
C GLN A 207 42.67 19.87 4.71
N ILE A 208 43.01 19.99 5.99
CA ILE A 208 44.38 19.72 6.46
C ILE A 208 44.43 18.27 6.91
N VAL A 209 45.20 17.45 6.19
CA VAL A 209 45.48 16.05 6.51
C VAL A 209 46.98 15.92 6.76
N ASP A 210 47.38 15.43 7.94
CA ASP A 210 48.78 15.30 8.36
C ASP A 210 49.61 16.60 8.19
N GLY A 211 49.00 17.75 8.50
CA GLY A 211 49.64 19.07 8.39
C GLY A 211 49.77 19.60 6.95
N ARG A 212 49.18 18.92 5.96
CA ARG A 212 49.23 19.30 4.54
C ARG A 212 47.85 19.59 3.99
N GLN A 213 47.78 20.55 3.08
CA GLN A 213 46.55 20.84 2.36
C GLN A 213 46.24 19.71 1.38
N ALA A 214 45.10 19.06 1.57
CA ALA A 214 44.57 18.01 0.72
C ALA A 214 43.12 18.31 0.32
N PHE A 215 42.72 17.80 -0.83
CA PHE A 215 41.33 17.77 -1.26
C PHE A 215 40.91 16.30 -1.40
N PHE A 216 39.61 16.03 -1.19
CA PHE A 216 39.10 14.67 -1.26
C PHE A 216 38.63 14.34 -2.68
N VAL A 217 39.00 13.16 -3.14
CA VAL A 217 38.56 12.59 -4.41
C VAL A 217 37.72 11.37 -4.10
N THR A 218 36.51 11.34 -4.65
CA THR A 218 35.58 10.22 -4.51
C THR A 218 35.65 9.38 -5.76
N ALA A 219 35.88 8.08 -5.59
CA ALA A 219 35.97 7.15 -6.69
C ALA A 219 35.20 5.86 -6.43
N VAL A 220 34.68 5.25 -7.49
CA VAL A 220 33.90 4.01 -7.45
C VAL A 220 34.75 2.87 -8.02
N ILE A 221 34.70 1.72 -7.34
CA ILE A 221 35.35 0.49 -7.79
C ILE A 221 34.34 -0.32 -8.60
N ASP A 222 34.70 -0.64 -9.84
CA ASP A 222 33.82 -1.33 -10.79
C ASP A 222 33.81 -2.86 -10.59
N ASN A 223 34.81 -3.41 -9.89
CA ASN A 223 34.99 -4.85 -9.73
C ASN A 223 34.42 -5.41 -8.41
N GLN A 224 33.43 -6.28 -8.51
CA GLN A 224 32.75 -6.91 -7.38
C GLN A 224 33.42 -8.17 -6.81
N GLN A 225 34.50 -8.67 -7.43
CA GLN A 225 35.14 -9.92 -6.99
C GLN A 225 36.33 -9.72 -6.05
N THR A 226 36.63 -8.48 -5.66
CA THR A 226 37.76 -8.17 -4.77
C THR A 226 37.27 -8.20 -3.31
N PRO A 227 37.98 -8.86 -2.37
CA PRO A 227 37.58 -8.93 -0.97
C PRO A 227 37.80 -7.58 -0.27
N LEU A 228 36.91 -6.63 -0.52
CA LEU A 228 36.92 -5.31 0.10
C LEU A 228 35.96 -5.29 1.29
N VAL A 229 36.41 -4.67 2.37
CA VAL A 229 35.61 -4.47 3.58
C VAL A 229 35.47 -2.96 3.82
N PRO A 230 34.26 -2.45 4.12
CA PRO A 230 34.09 -1.04 4.46
C PRO A 230 35.03 -0.62 5.61
N GLY A 231 35.73 0.50 5.43
CA GLY A 231 36.68 1.04 6.42
C GLY A 231 38.13 0.55 6.27
N MET A 232 38.42 -0.29 5.28
CA MET A 232 39.80 -0.70 4.97
C MET A 232 40.60 0.42 4.32
N VAL A 233 41.86 0.57 4.73
CA VAL A 233 42.83 1.46 4.07
C VAL A 233 43.49 0.75 2.90
N VAL A 234 43.36 1.33 1.70
CA VAL A 234 43.88 0.77 0.45
C VAL A 234 44.90 1.71 -0.17
N ARG A 235 45.81 1.16 -0.96
CA ARG A 235 46.75 1.96 -1.75
C ARG A 235 46.16 2.18 -3.14
N THR A 236 46.07 3.43 -3.55
CA THR A 236 45.46 3.81 -4.83
C THR A 236 46.49 4.50 -5.73
N THR A 237 46.41 4.21 -7.03
CA THR A 237 47.24 4.84 -8.05
C THR A 237 46.33 5.47 -9.10
N ILE A 238 46.44 6.78 -9.28
CA ILE A 238 45.67 7.53 -10.28
C ILE A 238 46.47 7.59 -11.58
N SER A 239 45.90 7.08 -12.66
CA SER A 239 46.54 7.14 -13.99
C SER A 239 46.38 8.55 -14.56
N CYS A 240 47.49 9.29 -14.62
CA CYS A 240 47.54 10.63 -15.22
C CYS A 240 47.94 10.55 -16.71
N ALA A 241 47.56 11.55 -17.49
CA ALA A 241 48.05 11.69 -18.87
C ALA A 241 49.59 11.75 -18.92
N PRO A 242 50.24 11.26 -19.99
CA PRO A 242 51.70 11.27 -20.09
C PRO A 242 52.23 12.69 -19.99
N LEU A 243 53.00 12.95 -18.93
CA LEU A 243 53.72 14.21 -18.74
C LEU A 243 54.98 14.21 -19.62
N SER A 244 55.29 15.35 -20.24
CA SER A 244 56.60 15.60 -20.86
C SER A 244 57.71 15.51 -19.82
N ILE A 245 58.93 15.14 -20.22
CA ILE A 245 60.10 14.98 -19.35
C ILE A 245 60.34 16.24 -18.50
N ALA A 246 60.14 17.43 -19.07
CA ALA A 246 60.22 18.70 -18.34
C ALA A 246 59.14 18.84 -17.25
N GLY A 247 57.93 18.35 -17.51
CA GLY A 247 56.82 18.33 -16.55
C GLY A 247 57.03 17.31 -15.42
N HIS A 248 57.72 16.20 -15.69
CA HIS A 248 58.10 15.24 -14.65
C HIS A 248 59.13 15.83 -13.68
N VAL A 249 60.14 16.53 -14.20
CA VAL A 249 61.16 17.24 -13.38
C VAL A 249 60.55 18.40 -12.59
N ALA A 250 59.62 19.15 -13.19
CA ALA A 250 58.90 20.21 -12.48
C ALA A 250 58.04 19.65 -11.34
N ARG A 251 57.32 18.54 -11.57
CA ARG A 251 56.52 17.87 -10.55
C ARG A 251 57.36 17.37 -9.38
N THR A 252 58.52 16.76 -9.64
CA THR A 252 59.40 16.28 -8.58
C THR A 252 60.07 17.44 -7.83
N MET A 253 60.50 18.50 -8.53
CA MET A 253 61.01 19.73 -7.89
C MET A 253 59.97 20.41 -7.00
N GLU A 254 58.73 20.60 -7.48
CA GLU A 254 57.67 21.24 -6.67
C GLU A 254 57.31 20.42 -5.44
N SER A 255 57.35 19.08 -5.55
CA SER A 255 57.15 18.20 -4.39
C SER A 255 58.30 18.25 -3.39
N LEU A 256 59.54 18.52 -3.83
CA LEU A 256 60.74 18.62 -2.99
C LEU A 256 60.94 20.00 -2.36
N VAL A 257 60.55 21.09 -3.04
CA VAL A 257 60.77 22.47 -2.59
C VAL A 257 59.77 22.91 -1.52
N ARG A 258 58.64 22.19 -1.35
CA ARG A 258 57.63 22.46 -0.31
C ARG A 258 57.60 21.42 0.82
N TYR A 259 58.66 20.61 0.94
CA TYR A 259 58.87 19.67 2.06
C TYR A 259 59.68 20.30 3.19
#